data_AF-A0A1M5FD92-F1
#
_entry.id   AF-A0A1M5FD92-F1
#
_cell.length_a   1.000
_cell.length_b   1.000
_cell.length_c   1.000
_cell.angle_alpha   90.00
_cell.angle_beta   90.00
_cell.angle_gamma   90.00
#
_symmetry.space_group_name_H-M   'P 1'
#
loop_
_entity.id
_entity.type
_entity.pdbx_description
1 polymer ?
#
loop_
_entity_poly.entity_id
_entity_poly.type
_entity_poly.pdbx_seq_one_letter_code
_entity_poly.pdbx_strand_id
1 'polypeptide(L)'
;MPTVVKTLKIRVKDKHAPLLLQMARQVNFVWNFVNALSSRSIRERGKWLSAYDIHPYTKGAAKELGLHSQTLQCVAQEYVTRRR
;
A
#
# COMPACT_ATOMS: atom_id res chain seq x y z
N MET A 1 25.57 -36.32 11.82
CA MET A 1 25.42 -35.52 13.06
C MET A 1 23.94 -35.25 13.27
N PRO A 2 23.36 -35.54 14.44
CA PRO A 2 21.94 -35.30 14.69
C PRO A 2 21.64 -33.80 14.70
N THR A 3 20.65 -33.37 13.91
CA THR A 3 20.23 -31.97 13.82
C THR A 3 19.53 -31.56 15.11
N VAL A 4 20.20 -30.76 15.94
CA VAL A 4 19.63 -30.22 17.18
C VAL A 4 18.69 -29.06 16.83
N VAL A 5 17.38 -29.29 16.87
CA VAL A 5 16.35 -28.25 16.70
C VAL A 5 16.20 -27.49 18.01
N LYS A 6 16.62 -26.23 18.06
CA LYS A 6 16.40 -25.35 19.21
C LYS A 6 15.14 -24.51 19.01
N THR A 7 14.12 -24.72 19.83
CA THR A 7 12.91 -23.89 19.84
C THR A 7 13.14 -22.65 20.67
N LEU A 8 13.24 -21.48 20.02
CA LEU A 8 13.34 -20.19 20.68
C LEU A 8 11.95 -19.63 20.98
N LYS A 9 11.68 -19.30 22.25
CA LYS A 9 10.50 -18.51 22.66
C LYS A 9 10.91 -17.05 22.79
N ILE A 10 10.69 -16.28 21.73
CA ILE A 10 10.99 -14.84 21.68
C ILE A 10 9.70 -14.02 21.78
N ARG A 11 9.72 -12.95 22.56
CA ARG A 11 8.66 -11.92 22.55
C ARG A 11 9.04 -10.84 21.54
N VAL A 12 8.22 -10.68 20.51
CA VAL A 12 8.34 -9.52 19.61
C VAL A 12 7.82 -8.31 20.37
N LYS A 13 8.69 -7.33 20.62
CA LYS A 13 8.32 -6.09 21.30
C LYS A 13 7.56 -5.19 20.32
N ASP A 14 6.34 -4.86 20.67
CA ASP A 14 5.35 -4.08 19.91
C ASP A 14 5.59 -2.57 19.95
N LYS A 15 6.83 -2.14 20.21
CA LYS A 15 7.21 -0.71 20.31
C LYS A 15 6.76 0.11 19.09
N HIS A 16 6.78 -0.51 17.91
CA HIS A 16 6.42 0.14 16.64
C HIS A 16 4.99 -0.16 16.18
N ALA A 17 4.19 -0.92 16.94
CA ALA A 17 2.82 -1.26 16.56
C ALA A 17 1.95 -0.02 16.31
N PRO A 18 2.03 1.08 17.12
CA PRO A 18 1.27 2.29 16.83
C PRO A 18 1.66 2.96 15.50
N LEU A 19 2.96 2.97 15.18
CA LEU A 19 3.48 3.51 13.93
C LEU A 19 3.01 2.67 12.73
N LEU A 20 3.11 1.34 12.82
CA LEU A 20 2.65 0.43 11.77
C LEU A 20 1.14 0.55 11.54
N LEU A 21 0.35 0.67 12.61
CA LEU A 21 -1.09 0.89 12.51
C LEU A 21 -1.42 2.24 11.87
N GLN A 22 -0.64 3.28 12.17
CA GLN A 22 -0.76 4.57 11.50
C GLN A 22 -0.44 4.45 10.00
N MET A 23 0.66 3.82 9.63
CA MET A 23 1.01 3.59 8.22
C MET A 23 -0.05 2.75 7.49
N ALA A 24 -0.59 1.71 8.13
CA ALA A 24 -1.65 0.87 7.56
C ALA A 24 -2.93 1.68 7.25
N ARG A 25 -3.32 2.59 8.13
CA ARG A 25 -4.46 3.51 7.88
C ARG A 25 -4.19 4.42 6.69
N GLN A 26 -2.97 4.93 6.54
CA GLN A 26 -2.61 5.80 5.42
C GLN A 26 -2.55 5.03 4.09
N VAL A 27 -2.05 3.79 4.10
CA VAL A 27 -2.11 2.90 2.94
C VAL A 27 -3.55 2.63 2.53
N ASN A 28 -4.44 2.34 3.48
CA ASN A 28 -5.87 2.14 3.21
C ASN A 28 -6.54 3.39 2.64
N PHE A 29 -6.17 4.58 3.12
CA PHE A 29 -6.65 5.84 2.57
C PHE A 29 -6.27 6.00 1.09
N VAL A 30 -5.01 5.74 0.74
CA VAL A 30 -4.53 5.79 -0.66
C VAL A 30 -5.26 4.75 -1.51
N TRP A 31 -5.45 3.53 -1.00
CA TRP A 31 -6.18 2.48 -1.71
C TRP A 31 -7.60 2.92 -2.07
N ASN A 32 -8.33 3.49 -1.11
CA ASN A 32 -9.69 3.98 -1.32
C ASN A 32 -9.73 5.13 -2.34
N PHE A 33 -8.76 6.04 -2.29
CA PHE A 33 -8.61 7.10 -3.29
C PHE A 33 -8.40 6.54 -4.70
N VAL A 34 -7.45 5.61 -4.86
CA VAL A 34 -7.17 4.98 -6.16
C VAL A 34 -8.39 4.23 -6.69
N ASN A 35 -9.13 3.54 -5.81
CA ASN A 35 -10.34 2.84 -6.18
C ASN A 35 -11.44 3.80 -6.71
N ALA A 36 -11.67 4.90 -5.99
CA ALA A 36 -12.62 5.93 -6.43
C ALA A 36 -12.19 6.59 -7.75
N LEU A 37 -10.90 6.90 -7.90
CA LEU A 37 -10.32 7.45 -9.13
C LEU A 37 -10.54 6.50 -10.32
N SER A 38 -10.28 5.21 -10.14
CA SER A 38 -10.45 4.20 -11.18
C SER A 38 -11.92 4.05 -11.57
N SER A 39 -12.83 3.97 -10.60
CA SER A 39 -14.28 3.92 -10.86
C SER A 39 -14.76 5.15 -11.65
N ARG A 40 -14.29 6.35 -11.26
CA ARG A 40 -14.60 7.60 -11.96
C ARG A 40 -14.07 7.58 -13.40
N SER A 41 -12.82 7.14 -13.61
CA SER A 41 -12.22 7.04 -14.94
C SER A 41 -12.98 6.09 -15.87
N ILE A 42 -13.46 4.97 -15.34
CA ILE A 42 -14.27 4.02 -16.11
C ILE A 42 -15.62 4.65 -16.47
N ARG A 43 -16.30 5.28 -15.51
CA ARG A 43 -17.62 5.90 -15.74
C ARG A 43 -17.57 7.07 -16.71
N GLU A 44 -16.59 7.96 -16.56
CA GLU A 44 -16.54 9.22 -17.32
C GLU A 44 -15.79 9.09 -18.65
N ARG A 45 -14.79 8.19 -18.73
CA ARG A 45 -13.90 8.09 -19.89
C ARG A 45 -13.85 6.71 -20.52
N GLY A 46 -14.48 5.70 -19.90
CA GLY A 46 -14.37 4.30 -20.35
C GLY A 46 -12.95 3.74 -20.27
N LYS A 47 -12.07 4.35 -19.46
CA LYS A 47 -10.63 4.01 -19.44
C LYS A 47 -10.22 3.32 -18.14
N TRP A 48 -9.56 2.18 -18.29
CA TRP A 48 -8.88 1.46 -17.23
C TRP A 48 -7.47 2.02 -17.03
N LEU A 49 -7.23 2.69 -15.90
CA LEU A 49 -5.95 3.34 -15.61
C LEU A 49 -4.85 2.32 -15.29
N SER A 50 -3.71 2.34 -15.96
CA SER A 50 -2.55 1.55 -15.56
C SER A 50 -1.92 2.06 -14.26
N ALA A 51 -0.96 1.33 -13.69
CA ALA A 51 -0.26 1.78 -12.49
C ALA A 51 0.48 3.11 -12.74
N TYR A 52 1.07 3.23 -13.94
CA TYR A 52 1.74 4.45 -14.39
C TYR A 52 0.76 5.63 -14.54
N ASP A 53 -0.48 5.39 -14.96
CA ASP A 53 -1.50 6.44 -15.06
C ASP A 53 -1.96 6.92 -13.67
N ILE A 54 -1.87 6.06 -12.65
CA ILE A 54 -2.25 6.39 -11.26
C ILE A 54 -1.15 7.21 -10.55
N HIS A 55 0.14 6.96 -10.84
CA HIS A 55 1.26 7.59 -10.14
C HIS A 55 1.24 9.14 -10.10
N PRO A 56 0.87 9.87 -11.18
CA PRO A 56 0.76 11.32 -11.15
C PRO A 56 -0.24 11.84 -10.11
N TYR A 57 -1.31 11.07 -9.83
CA TYR A 57 -2.36 11.46 -8.88
C TYR A 57 -1.97 11.28 -7.42
N THR A 58 -0.94 10.46 -7.15
CA THR A 58 -0.42 10.23 -5.79
C THR A 58 0.92 10.91 -5.54
N LYS A 59 1.46 11.64 -6.53
CA LYS A 59 2.77 12.29 -6.43
C LYS A 59 2.78 13.35 -5.34
N GLY A 60 3.78 13.31 -4.45
CA GLY A 60 3.94 14.28 -3.36
C GLY A 60 3.20 13.92 -2.06
N ALA A 61 2.16 13.09 -2.12
CA ALA A 61 1.36 12.70 -0.95
C ALA A 61 2.16 11.90 0.10
N ALA A 62 3.30 11.31 -0.27
CA ALA A 62 4.13 10.48 0.61
C ALA A 62 4.52 11.23 1.90
N LYS A 63 4.91 12.51 1.77
CA LYS A 63 5.37 13.33 2.88
C LYS A 63 4.26 13.63 3.88
N GLU A 64 3.07 13.93 3.38
CA GLU A 64 1.89 14.25 4.21
C GLU A 64 1.33 13.01 4.90
N LEU A 65 1.37 11.86 4.21
CA LEU A 65 0.89 10.58 4.73
C LEU A 65 1.91 9.91 5.66
N GLY A 66 3.13 10.44 5.78
CA GLY A 66 4.21 9.80 6.54
C GLY A 66 4.59 8.42 5.97
N LEU A 67 4.45 8.24 4.66
CA LEU A 67 4.77 7.01 3.94
C LEU A 67 6.04 7.19 3.12
N HIS A 68 6.75 6.10 2.88
CA HIS A 68 7.84 6.10 1.92
C HIS A 68 7.28 6.30 0.50
N SER A 69 8.01 7.01 -0.37
CA SER A 69 7.57 7.34 -1.73
C SER A 69 7.23 6.09 -2.55
N GLN A 70 8.00 5.02 -2.39
CA GLN A 70 7.76 3.75 -3.07
C GLN A 70 6.48 3.05 -2.61
N THR A 71 6.02 3.27 -1.37
CA THR A 71 4.79 2.63 -0.85
C THR A 71 3.58 2.99 -1.70
N LEU A 72 3.47 4.24 -2.14
CA LEU A 72 2.38 4.70 -3.02
C LEU A 72 2.41 4.00 -4.39
N GLN A 73 3.60 3.82 -4.95
CA GLN A 73 3.78 3.12 -6.23
C GLN A 73 3.39 1.65 -6.10
N CYS A 74 3.79 1.00 -5.01
CA CYS A 74 3.38 -0.37 -4.71
C CYS A 74 1.86 -0.49 -4.57
N VAL A 75 1.20 0.46 -3.90
CA VAL A 75 -0.27 0.47 -3.77
C VAL A 75 -0.95 0.58 -5.13
N ALA A 76 -0.47 1.45 -6.02
CA ALA A 76 -1.00 1.58 -7.37
C ALA A 76 -0.81 0.28 -8.19
N GLN A 77 0.36 -0.33 -8.11
CA GLN A 77 0.66 -1.60 -8.77
C GLN A 77 -0.22 -2.75 -8.23
N GLU A 78 -0.38 -2.81 -6.92
CA GLU A 78 -1.19 -3.84 -6.26
C GLU A 78 -2.67 -3.68 -6.64
N TYR A 79 -3.19 -2.45 -6.64
CA TYR A 79 -4.56 -2.18 -7.09
C TYR A 79 -4.81 -2.68 -8.51
N VAL A 80 -3.90 -2.37 -9.44
CA VAL A 80 -4.00 -2.82 -10.84
C VAL A 80 -3.90 -4.34 -10.99
N THR A 81 -3.14 -4.99 -10.10
CA THR A 81 -3.00 -6.45 -10.06
C THR A 81 -4.28 -7.12 -9.55
N ARG A 82 -4.91 -6.57 -8.50
CA ARG A 82 -6.10 -7.16 -7.84
C ARG A 82 -7.43 -6.88 -8.53
N ARG A 83 -7.51 -5.85 -9.36
CA ARG A 83 -8.73 -5.54 -10.12
C ARG A 83 -8.92 -6.39 -11.39
N ARG A 84 -7.90 -7.18 -11.76
CA ARG A 84 -7.99 -8.18 -12.85
C ARG A 84 -8.74 -9.39 -12.36
#